data_AF-A0A968FVW9-F1
#
_entry.id   AF-A0A968FVW9-F1
#
_cell.length_a   1.000
_cell.length_b   1.000
_cell.length_c   1.000
_cell.angle_alpha   90.00
_cell.angle_beta   90.00
_cell.angle_gamma   90.00
#
_symmetry.space_group_name_H-M   'P 1'
#
loop_
_entity.id
_entity.type
_entity.pdbx_description
1 polymer ?
#
loop_
_entity_poly.entity_id
_entity_poly.type
_entity_poly.pdbx_seq_one_letter_code
_entity_poly.pdbx_strand_id
1 'polypeptide(L)'
;FGFPPENRRFVLSLFPRPEQERVLRVETRSLLGIMYYLSHNVEVSDRDIDQGLVTVTRDANGALFDWDEVTGDVLKVRSSGDRPGRASISVYYRGTWFYLDDADLNSKSTFSLLGQIFSLQSGEAKDRAPLLTLPVGGS
;
A
#
# COMPACT_ATOMS: atom_id res chain seq x y z
N PHE A 1 -4.01 23.83 19.93
CA PHE A 1 -4.70 24.59 18.86
C PHE A 1 -6.20 24.40 19.03
N GLY A 2 -6.87 25.32 19.72
CA GLY A 2 -8.32 25.25 19.96
C GLY A 2 -9.01 26.39 19.22
N PHE A 3 -9.83 26.07 18.22
CA PHE A 3 -10.64 27.06 17.50
C PHE A 3 -11.97 27.29 18.23
N PRO A 4 -12.59 28.48 18.18
CA PRO A 4 -13.88 28.76 18.82
C PRO A 4 -15.05 27.91 18.26
N PRO A 5 -16.20 27.82 18.97
CA PRO A 5 -17.27 26.85 18.68
C PRO A 5 -18.21 27.23 17.54
N GLU A 6 -18.32 28.50 17.17
CA GLU A 6 -19.30 28.96 16.18
C GLU A 6 -18.78 28.86 14.72
N ASN A 7 -19.44 28.01 13.91
CA ASN A 7 -19.31 27.90 12.44
C ASN A 7 -17.97 27.37 11.88
N ARG A 8 -17.64 26.11 12.19
CA ARG A 8 -16.44 25.39 11.71
C ARG A 8 -16.60 24.75 10.33
N ARG A 9 -16.83 25.55 9.29
CA ARG A 9 -16.68 25.08 7.90
C ARG A 9 -15.25 25.35 7.44
N PHE A 10 -14.53 24.28 7.12
CA PHE A 10 -13.19 24.33 6.53
C PHE A 10 -13.25 23.79 5.11
N VAL A 11 -12.49 24.39 4.21
CA VAL A 11 -12.30 23.87 2.86
C VAL A 11 -11.09 22.95 2.86
N LEU A 12 -11.24 21.73 2.36
CA LEU A 12 -10.12 20.82 2.15
C LEU A 12 -9.48 21.17 0.80
N SER A 13 -8.17 21.41 0.78
CA SER A 13 -7.42 21.68 -0.45
C SER A 13 -6.09 20.95 -0.46
N LEU A 14 -5.71 20.38 -1.60
CA LEU A 14 -4.37 19.84 -1.81
C LEU A 14 -3.34 20.95 -2.03
N PHE A 15 -3.80 22.11 -2.53
CA PHE A 15 -2.99 23.25 -2.94
C PHE A 15 -3.60 24.55 -2.40
N PRO A 16 -3.54 24.80 -1.08
CA PRO A 16 -4.05 26.05 -0.51
C PRO A 16 -3.19 27.24 -0.97
N ARG A 17 -3.83 28.36 -1.29
CA ARG A 17 -3.12 29.63 -1.44
C ARG A 17 -2.90 30.29 -0.07
N PRO A 18 -1.78 31.00 0.15
CA PRO A 18 -1.44 31.59 1.45
C PRO A 18 -2.52 32.52 2.00
N GLU A 19 -3.28 33.19 1.12
CA GLU A 19 -4.31 34.16 1.51
C GLU A 19 -5.65 33.52 1.88
N GLN A 20 -5.80 32.20 1.74
CA GLN A 20 -7.05 31.53 2.04
C GLN A 20 -7.16 31.17 3.52
N GLU A 21 -7.99 31.92 4.24
CA GLU A 21 -8.40 31.54 5.59
C GLU A 21 -9.31 30.31 5.57
N ARG A 22 -9.29 29.53 6.67
CA ARG A 22 -10.14 28.34 6.87
C ARG A 22 -9.94 27.22 5.84
N VAL A 23 -8.73 27.10 5.30
CA VAL A 23 -8.35 25.96 4.45
C VAL A 23 -7.48 24.98 5.23
N LEU A 24 -7.85 23.69 5.16
CA LEU A 24 -7.01 22.61 5.64
C LEU A 24 -6.27 22.00 4.46
N ARG A 25 -4.94 21.99 4.53
CA ARG A 25 -4.12 21.31 3.55
C ARG A 25 -4.26 19.81 3.73
N VAL A 26 -4.59 19.11 2.66
CA VAL A 26 -4.58 17.65 2.61
C VAL A 26 -3.35 17.23 1.83
N GLU A 27 -2.58 16.29 2.39
CA GLU A 27 -1.44 15.68 1.72
C GLU A 27 -1.73 14.20 1.48
N THR A 28 -1.48 13.75 0.25
CA THR A 28 -1.53 12.33 -0.07
C THR A 28 -0.24 11.65 0.37
N ARG A 29 -0.33 10.42 0.87
CA ARG A 29 0.86 9.61 1.17
C ARG A 29 1.64 9.32 -0.12
N SER A 30 2.97 9.25 -0.01
CA SER A 30 3.79 8.67 -1.07
C SER A 30 3.46 7.19 -1.25
N LEU A 31 3.86 6.59 -2.37
CA LEU A 31 3.67 5.15 -2.58
C LEU A 31 4.36 4.33 -1.47
N LEU A 32 5.55 4.73 -1.04
CA LEU A 32 6.22 4.11 0.11
C LEU A 32 5.37 4.20 1.39
N GLY A 33 4.76 5.36 1.65
CA GLY A 33 3.86 5.54 2.79
C GLY A 33 2.59 4.68 2.69
N ILE A 34 2.07 4.46 1.47
CA ILE A 34 0.96 3.53 1.22
C ILE A 34 1.41 2.08 1.49
N MET A 35 2.57 1.67 0.96
CA MET A 35 3.11 0.32 1.18
C MET A 35 3.38 0.04 2.66
N TYR A 36 3.97 1.00 3.38
CA TYR A 36 4.17 0.90 4.83
C TYR A 36 2.83 0.80 5.59
N TYR A 37 1.82 1.57 5.18
CA TYR A 37 0.50 1.46 5.78
C TYR A 37 -0.10 0.06 5.56
N LEU A 38 -0.05 -0.44 4.32
CA LEU A 38 -0.64 -1.72 3.96
C LEU A 38 0.12 -2.94 4.50
N SER A 39 1.42 -2.83 4.81
CA SER A 39 2.18 -3.93 5.39
C SER A 39 1.66 -4.40 6.74
N HIS A 40 0.90 -3.56 7.45
CA HIS A 40 0.26 -3.93 8.72
C HIS A 40 -0.89 -4.93 8.56
N ASN A 41 -1.42 -5.11 7.34
CA ASN A 41 -2.49 -6.09 7.04
C ASN A 41 -1.96 -7.41 6.47
N VAL A 42 -0.65 -7.60 6.55
CA VAL A 42 -0.05 -8.90 6.22
C VAL A 42 -0.15 -9.77 7.45
N GLU A 43 -0.86 -10.88 7.31
CA GLU A 43 -0.93 -11.90 8.33
C GLU A 43 0.48 -12.41 8.61
N VAL A 44 0.88 -12.32 9.87
CA VAL A 44 2.20 -12.75 10.32
C VAL A 44 2.10 -14.16 10.85
N SER A 45 3.06 -15.02 10.48
CA SER A 45 3.13 -16.36 11.06
C SER A 45 3.52 -16.32 12.54
N ASP A 46 2.93 -17.19 13.37
CA ASP A 46 3.29 -17.31 14.79
C ASP A 46 4.80 -17.49 14.99
N ARG A 47 5.44 -18.24 14.09
CA ARG A 47 6.89 -18.43 14.07
C ARG A 47 7.65 -17.12 13.96
N ASP A 48 7.24 -16.21 13.09
CA ASP A 48 7.93 -14.93 12.89
C ASP A 48 7.75 -14.01 14.11
N ILE A 49 6.60 -14.10 14.80
CA ILE A 49 6.34 -13.41 16.07
C ILE A 49 7.27 -13.94 17.16
N ASP A 50 7.32 -15.26 17.34
CA ASP A 50 8.15 -15.92 18.36
C ASP A 50 9.65 -15.66 18.16
N GLN A 51 10.08 -15.52 16.91
CA GLN A 51 11.47 -15.21 16.54
C GLN A 51 11.81 -13.71 16.62
N GLY A 52 10.84 -12.85 16.96
CA GLY A 52 11.05 -11.40 17.04
C GLY A 52 11.34 -10.75 15.70
N LEU A 53 10.90 -11.36 14.59
CA LEU A 53 11.16 -10.89 13.23
C LEU A 53 10.17 -9.82 12.76
N VAL A 54 9.12 -9.57 13.55
CA VAL A 54 8.08 -8.60 13.27
C VAL A 54 7.84 -7.66 14.45
N THR A 55 7.37 -6.46 14.15
CA THR A 55 6.88 -5.52 15.16
C THR A 55 5.44 -5.86 15.51
N VAL A 56 5.21 -6.30 16.75
CA VAL A 56 3.85 -6.52 17.27
C VAL A 56 3.33 -5.22 17.87
N THR A 57 2.30 -4.65 17.24
CA THR A 57 1.65 -3.45 17.75
C THR A 57 0.68 -3.82 18.87
N ARG A 58 0.73 -3.06 19.96
CA ARG A 58 -0.15 -3.25 21.12
C ARG A 58 -0.98 -2.00 21.38
N ASP A 59 -2.21 -2.19 21.85
CA ASP A 59 -3.08 -1.10 22.26
C ASP A 59 -2.64 -0.48 23.60
N ALA A 60 -3.38 0.51 24.09
CA ALA A 60 -3.10 1.18 25.36
C ALA A 60 -3.19 0.23 26.58
N ASN A 61 -3.88 -0.90 26.44
CA ASN A 61 -4.04 -1.91 27.48
C ASN A 61 -3.01 -3.04 27.36
N GLY A 62 -2.13 -3.01 26.35
CA GLY A 62 -1.14 -4.05 26.07
C GLY A 62 -1.66 -5.24 25.26
N ALA A 63 -2.93 -5.24 24.83
CA ALA A 63 -3.48 -6.26 23.94
C ALA A 63 -2.95 -6.12 22.51
N LEU A 64 -3.06 -7.17 21.70
CA LEU A 64 -2.72 -7.08 20.27
C LEU A 64 -3.64 -6.06 19.60
N PHE A 65 -3.04 -5.11 18.89
CA PHE A 65 -3.80 -4.12 18.15
C PHE A 65 -4.44 -4.75 16.92
N ASP A 66 -5.76 -4.64 16.78
CA ASP A 66 -6.46 -5.08 15.60
C ASP A 66 -6.32 -4.04 14.48
N TRP A 67 -5.44 -4.33 13.52
CA TRP A 67 -5.23 -3.43 12.40
C TRP A 67 -6.44 -3.33 11.48
N ASP A 68 -7.33 -4.34 11.47
CA ASP A 68 -8.55 -4.33 10.66
C ASP A 68 -9.49 -3.17 11.08
N GLU A 69 -9.40 -2.66 12.32
CA GLU A 69 -10.17 -1.47 12.76
C GLU A 69 -9.72 -0.18 12.04
N VAL A 70 -8.45 -0.09 11.68
CA VAL A 70 -7.86 1.12 11.07
C VAL A 70 -7.86 1.03 9.55
N THR A 71 -7.59 -0.15 9.02
CA THR A 71 -7.39 -0.40 7.60
C THR A 71 -8.68 -0.89 6.93
N GLY A 72 -9.59 -1.51 7.68
CA GLY A 72 -10.75 -2.20 7.15
C GLY A 72 -10.34 -3.26 6.12
N ASP A 73 -11.21 -3.49 5.14
CA ASP A 73 -11.01 -4.54 4.12
C ASP A 73 -10.22 -4.05 2.89
N VAL A 74 -9.37 -3.02 3.01
CA VAL A 74 -8.62 -2.53 1.83
C VAL A 74 -7.63 -3.56 1.29
N LEU A 75 -6.96 -4.31 2.16
CA LEU A 75 -6.05 -5.37 1.74
C LEU A 75 -5.89 -6.38 2.87
N LYS A 76 -6.10 -7.67 2.60
CA LYS A 76 -5.82 -8.77 3.52
C LYS A 76 -4.88 -9.76 2.83
N VAL A 77 -3.63 -9.80 3.28
CA VAL A 77 -2.67 -10.81 2.82
C VAL A 77 -2.66 -11.92 3.86
N ARG A 78 -3.06 -13.13 3.45
CA ARG A 78 -3.09 -14.31 4.32
C ARG A 78 -1.77 -15.07 4.29
N SER A 79 -1.55 -15.87 5.32
CA SER A 79 -0.38 -16.73 5.43
C SER A 79 -0.76 -18.21 5.49
N SER A 80 0.11 -19.10 5.00
CA SER A 80 -0.10 -20.56 5.07
C SER A 80 1.25 -21.28 5.04
N GLY A 81 1.36 -22.38 5.79
CA GLY A 81 2.54 -23.26 5.73
C GLY A 81 2.66 -23.99 4.38
N ASP A 82 1.51 -24.37 3.81
CA ASP A 82 1.43 -25.04 2.50
C ASP A 82 1.02 -24.07 1.40
N ARG A 83 1.32 -24.45 0.15
CA ARG A 83 0.95 -23.64 -1.02
C ARG A 83 -0.58 -23.53 -1.12
N PRO A 84 -1.15 -22.32 -1.18
CA PRO A 84 -2.59 -22.12 -1.21
C PRO A 84 -3.20 -22.62 -2.52
N GLY A 85 -4.28 -23.41 -2.42
CA GLY A 85 -4.98 -23.96 -3.59
C GLY A 85 -5.89 -22.97 -4.32
N ARG A 86 -6.35 -21.91 -3.63
CA ARG A 86 -7.25 -20.86 -4.16
C ARG A 86 -6.70 -19.47 -3.87
N ALA A 87 -5.55 -19.17 -4.46
CA ALA A 87 -4.94 -17.84 -4.39
C ALA A 87 -5.00 -17.17 -5.76
N SER A 88 -5.35 -15.89 -5.78
CA SER A 88 -5.21 -15.07 -6.99
C SER A 88 -3.75 -14.68 -7.24
N ILE A 89 -3.01 -14.43 -6.16
CA ILE A 89 -1.57 -14.15 -6.15
C ILE A 89 -0.99 -14.83 -4.92
N SER A 90 0.18 -15.45 -5.06
CA SER A 90 0.91 -16.07 -3.95
C SER A 90 2.41 -15.91 -4.11
N VAL A 91 3.11 -15.71 -3.00
CA VAL A 91 4.57 -15.67 -2.94
C VAL A 91 5.06 -16.53 -1.77
N TYR A 92 6.16 -17.26 -1.98
CA TYR A 92 6.81 -18.01 -0.91
C TYR A 92 7.97 -17.20 -0.35
N TYR A 93 7.98 -16.99 0.97
CA TYR A 93 9.00 -16.22 1.65
C TYR A 93 9.29 -16.81 3.03
N ARG A 94 10.56 -17.06 3.33
CA ARG A 94 11.06 -17.52 4.65
C ARG A 94 10.38 -18.78 5.23
N GLY A 95 9.89 -19.69 4.40
CA GLY A 95 9.23 -20.90 4.90
C GLY A 95 7.71 -20.84 4.94
N THR A 96 7.11 -19.70 4.56
CA THR A 96 5.67 -19.46 4.61
C THR A 96 5.19 -18.93 3.26
N TRP A 97 3.99 -19.33 2.86
CA TRP A 97 3.28 -18.78 1.71
C TRP A 97 2.44 -17.59 2.14
N PHE A 98 2.60 -16.47 1.45
CA PHE A 98 1.76 -15.28 1.60
C PHE A 98 0.91 -15.11 0.36
N TYR A 99 -0.38 -14.84 0.52
CA TYR A 99 -1.30 -14.87 -0.62
C TYR A 99 -2.53 -13.98 -0.44
N LEU A 100 -3.15 -13.65 -1.57
CA LEU A 100 -4.49 -13.08 -1.62
C LEU A 100 -5.50 -14.18 -1.97
N ASP A 101 -6.55 -14.31 -1.18
CA ASP A 101 -7.64 -15.25 -1.48
C ASP A 101 -8.28 -14.87 -2.84
N ASP A 102 -8.58 -15.87 -3.65
CA ASP A 102 -9.22 -15.64 -4.95
C ASP A 102 -10.64 -15.04 -4.81
N ALA A 103 -11.35 -15.31 -3.71
CA ALA A 103 -12.66 -14.74 -3.42
C ALA A 103 -12.60 -13.29 -2.90
N ASP A 104 -11.42 -12.80 -2.50
CA ASP A 104 -11.25 -11.46 -1.95
C ASP A 104 -11.08 -10.43 -3.08
N LEU A 105 -12.20 -9.87 -3.54
CA LEU A 105 -12.20 -8.88 -4.62
C LEU A 105 -11.60 -7.53 -4.18
N ASN A 106 -11.78 -7.13 -2.93
CA ASN A 106 -11.30 -5.85 -2.41
C ASN A 106 -9.77 -5.82 -2.40
N SER A 107 -9.15 -6.86 -1.84
CA SER A 107 -7.69 -7.01 -1.84
C SER A 107 -7.11 -7.04 -3.25
N LYS A 108 -7.77 -7.72 -4.19
CA LYS A 108 -7.35 -7.75 -5.61
C LYS A 108 -7.42 -6.37 -6.26
N SER A 109 -8.49 -5.62 -6.03
CA SER A 109 -8.65 -4.26 -6.55
C SER A 109 -7.58 -3.32 -6.00
N THR A 110 -7.32 -3.37 -4.68
CA THR A 110 -6.27 -2.57 -4.06
C THR A 110 -4.89 -2.93 -4.57
N PHE A 111 -4.55 -4.22 -4.67
CA PHE A 111 -3.27 -4.67 -5.21
C PHE A 111 -3.07 -4.21 -6.67
N SER A 112 -4.13 -4.30 -7.50
CA SER A 112 -4.10 -3.82 -8.88
C SER A 112 -3.84 -2.30 -8.96
N LEU A 113 -4.49 -1.52 -8.09
CA LEU A 113 -4.29 -0.08 -8.00
C LEU A 113 -2.85 0.26 -7.60
N LEU A 114 -2.26 -0.45 -6.63
CA LEU A 114 -0.85 -0.26 -6.26
C LEU A 114 0.08 -0.52 -7.44
N GLY A 115 -0.17 -1.58 -8.20
CA GLY A 115 0.57 -1.88 -9.42
C GLY A 115 0.50 -0.72 -10.42
N GLN A 116 -0.69 -0.16 -10.64
CA GLN A 116 -0.89 1.00 -11.53
C GLN A 116 -0.13 2.23 -11.03
N ILE A 117 -0.24 2.56 -9.74
CA ILE A 117 0.48 3.71 -9.14
C ILE A 117 2.00 3.52 -9.25
N PHE A 118 2.49 2.31 -8.99
CA PHE A 118 3.91 1.98 -9.14
C PHE A 118 4.37 2.16 -10.60
N SER A 119 3.62 1.64 -11.56
CA SER A 119 3.92 1.80 -13.00
C SER A 119 3.94 3.27 -13.45
N LEU A 120 3.07 4.11 -12.89
CA LEU A 120 3.08 5.55 -13.18
C LEU A 120 4.34 6.24 -12.62
N GLN A 121 4.83 5.80 -11.46
CA GLN A 121 6.04 6.35 -10.84
C GLN A 121 7.32 5.87 -11.51
N SER A 122 7.34 4.66 -12.08
CA SER A 122 8.51 4.12 -12.76
C SER A 122 8.80 4.79 -14.12
N GLY A 123 7.94 5.71 -14.57
CA GLY A 123 7.92 6.17 -15.96
C GLY A 123 7.50 5.03 -16.89
N GLU A 124 7.16 5.34 -18.15
CA GLU A 124 7.05 4.31 -19.17
C GLU A 124 8.38 3.52 -19.24
N ALA A 125 8.48 2.40 -18.53
CA ALA A 125 9.42 1.33 -18.85
C ALA A 125 8.91 0.61 -20.11
N LYS A 126 8.69 1.39 -21.17
CA LYS A 126 8.45 0.89 -22.51
C LYS A 126 9.82 0.85 -23.16
N ASP A 127 10.28 -0.37 -23.41
CA ASP A 127 11.44 -0.73 -24.23
C ASP A 127 11.91 0.42 -25.13
N ARG A 128 12.91 1.18 -24.69
CA ARG A 128 13.85 1.79 -25.63
C ARG A 128 14.91 0.75 -25.93
N ALA A 129 14.53 -0.30 -26.65
CA ALA A 129 15.50 -1.00 -27.47
C ALA A 129 16.18 0.06 -28.37
N PRO A 130 17.51 0.14 -28.42
CA PRO A 130 18.16 1.16 -29.23
C PRO A 130 17.75 0.97 -30.69
N LEU A 131 17.20 2.03 -31.29
CA LEU A 131 16.92 2.07 -32.72
C LEU A 131 18.26 2.09 -33.45
N LEU A 132 18.72 0.93 -33.92
CA LEU A 132 19.92 0.81 -34.73
C LEU A 132 19.61 1.32 -36.15
N THR A 133 19.77 2.63 -36.38
CA THR A 133 19.75 3.17 -37.74
C THR A 133 21.14 3.03 -38.34
N LEU A 134 21.38 1.95 -39.09
CA LEU A 134 22.52 1.89 -39.99
C LEU A 134 22.28 2.88 -41.14
N PRO A 135 23.20 3.81 -41.45
CA PRO A 135 23.12 4.54 -42.69
C PRO A 135 23.36 3.58 -43.85
N VAL A 136 22.35 3.41 -44.71
CA VAL A 136 22.53 2.83 -46.04
C VAL A 136 22.87 3.95 -47.01
N GLY A 137 24.17 4.11 -47.26
CA GLY A 137 24.72 4.95 -48.32
C GLY A 137 26.23 4.67 -48.36
N GLY A 138 26.82 4.02 -49.35
CA GLY A 138 26.40 3.88 -50.73
C GLY A 138 26.98 5.00 -51.59
N SER A 139 28.32 5.07 -51.69
CA SER A 139 29.14 5.19 -52.92
C SER A 139 30.59 5.47 -52.56
#